data_AF-A0A238LFM0-F1
#
_entry.id   AF-A0A238LFM0-F1
#
_cell.length_a   1.000
_cell.length_b   1.000
_cell.length_c   1.000
_cell.angle_alpha   90.00
_cell.angle_beta   90.00
_cell.angle_gamma   90.00
#
_symmetry.space_group_name_H-M   'P 1'
#
loop_
_entity.id
_entity.type
_entity.pdbx_description
1 polymer ?
#
loop_
_entity_poly.entity_id
_entity_poly.type
_entity_poly.pdbx_seq_one_letter_code
_entity_poly.pdbx_strand_id
1 'polypeptide(L)'
;MLASKRFLGGILSAFLCLSLPASAQVAAAPTGADVFEALPALSGFRPVPRPDHILRYPVEVQTGATLRPKARMAFLPAAQWDDRREGALWTRAAMSAIRANAPSLATVVPRDIETWCPGYASNPPHLRQAFWVGMMSALAYYESTHRPDAVGGGNRWFGLLQIYPPTARGYACRARTGAALTDAEDNLSCAARILNVTVARDRAVALHDGRWRGVAADWGPMTTASKRNAMAAWTREQSYCQVQSAVARVIRPVARPAGHALTATLSTSNLSPESSR
;
A
#
# COMPACT_ATOMS: atom_id res chain seq x y z
N MET A 1 87.96 -23.81 31.71
CA MET A 1 86.88 -24.74 32.08
C MET A 1 86.19 -24.20 33.33
N LEU A 2 85.12 -23.42 33.15
CA LEU A 2 84.29 -22.92 34.25
C LEU A 2 82.81 -22.95 33.83
N ALA A 3 81.99 -23.23 34.82
CA ALA A 3 80.60 -23.64 34.74
C ALA A 3 79.60 -22.46 34.67
N SER A 4 78.46 -22.77 34.02
CA SER A 4 77.07 -22.50 34.42
C SER A 4 76.63 -21.12 35.00
N LYS A 5 75.60 -20.58 34.33
CA LYS A 5 74.28 -20.08 34.81
C LYS A 5 73.94 -18.58 34.69
N ARG A 6 72.85 -18.39 33.90
CA ARG A 6 71.72 -17.43 33.93
C ARG A 6 71.91 -16.05 33.26
N PHE A 7 71.05 -15.73 32.29
CA PHE A 7 69.92 -14.78 32.35
C PHE A 7 69.19 -14.78 30.97
N LEU A 8 67.89 -15.09 30.94
CA LEU A 8 66.75 -14.20 30.64
C LEU A 8 66.55 -13.81 29.16
N GLY A 9 65.36 -14.04 28.61
CA GLY A 9 64.88 -13.27 27.45
C GLY A 9 63.87 -13.94 26.52
N GLY A 10 62.57 -13.67 26.73
CA GLY A 10 61.62 -13.42 25.63
C GLY A 10 60.89 -14.61 25.00
N ILE A 11 59.72 -14.94 25.55
CA ILE A 11 58.68 -15.72 24.85
C ILE A 11 58.03 -14.79 23.81
N LEU A 12 58.34 -14.98 22.52
CA LEU A 12 57.58 -14.37 21.42
C LEU A 12 56.30 -15.20 21.21
N SER A 13 55.17 -14.73 21.73
CA SER A 13 53.85 -15.27 21.38
C SER A 13 53.42 -14.70 20.03
N ALA A 14 53.47 -15.54 18.98
CA ALA A 14 52.84 -15.23 17.70
C ALA A 14 51.32 -15.41 17.84
N PHE A 15 50.58 -14.32 18.00
CA PHE A 15 49.13 -14.32 17.95
C PHE A 15 48.67 -14.53 16.50
N LEU A 16 48.19 -15.74 16.22
CA LEU A 16 47.55 -16.13 14.97
C LEU A 16 46.11 -15.56 14.97
N CYS A 17 45.90 -14.39 14.36
CA CYS A 17 44.56 -13.81 14.23
C CYS A 17 43.92 -14.30 12.91
N LEU A 18 43.32 -15.49 12.93
CA LEU A 18 42.43 -15.95 11.85
C LEU A 18 41.05 -15.31 12.05
N SER A 19 40.82 -14.19 11.37
CA SER A 19 39.48 -13.63 11.19
C SER A 19 38.73 -14.38 10.09
N LEU A 20 37.96 -15.39 10.48
CA LEU A 20 36.93 -15.97 9.60
C LEU A 20 35.77 -14.95 9.47
N PRO A 21 35.35 -14.54 8.26
CA PRO A 21 34.12 -13.79 8.11
C PRO A 21 32.96 -14.73 8.40
N ALA A 22 32.17 -14.42 9.44
CA ALA A 22 30.89 -15.07 9.67
C ALA A 22 29.92 -14.67 8.55
N SER A 23 29.86 -15.47 7.48
CA SER A 23 28.78 -15.37 6.50
C SER A 23 27.50 -15.85 7.17
N ALA A 24 26.70 -14.91 7.69
CA ALA A 24 25.34 -15.20 8.08
C ALA A 24 24.56 -15.62 6.83
N GLN A 25 24.35 -16.92 6.64
CA GLN A 25 23.40 -17.42 5.65
C GLN A 25 22.01 -16.95 6.07
N VAL A 26 21.47 -15.95 5.37
CA VAL A 26 20.06 -15.59 5.50
C VAL A 26 19.28 -16.71 4.85
N ALA A 27 18.63 -17.54 5.66
CA ALA A 27 17.71 -18.56 5.16
C ALA A 27 16.62 -17.87 4.32
N ALA A 28 16.26 -18.48 3.19
CA ALA A 28 15.18 -17.98 2.35
C ALA A 28 13.88 -17.86 3.16
N ALA A 29 13.14 -16.77 2.95
CA ALA A 29 11.86 -16.59 3.62
C ALA A 29 10.88 -17.69 3.17
N PRO A 30 10.10 -18.27 4.09
CA PRO A 30 9.13 -19.31 3.74
C PRO A 30 8.11 -18.75 2.75
N THR A 31 7.75 -19.56 1.76
CA THR A 31 6.68 -19.27 0.81
C THR A 31 5.32 -19.43 1.48
N GLY A 32 4.26 -18.91 0.83
CA GLY A 32 2.90 -19.08 1.34
C GLY A 32 2.51 -20.55 1.49
N ALA A 33 2.98 -21.43 0.60
CA ALA A 33 2.71 -22.86 0.65
C ALA A 33 3.31 -23.52 1.91
N ASP A 34 4.55 -23.15 2.25
CA ASP A 34 5.25 -23.67 3.44
C ASP A 34 4.50 -23.33 4.74
N VAL A 35 3.84 -22.17 4.78
CA VAL A 35 3.03 -21.74 5.93
C VAL A 35 1.77 -22.59 6.06
N PHE A 36 1.07 -22.88 4.95
CA PHE A 36 -0.16 -23.67 4.97
C PHE A 36 0.10 -25.14 5.32
N GLU A 37 1.21 -25.70 4.85
CA GLU A 37 1.63 -27.07 5.16
C GLU A 37 2.01 -27.23 6.65
N ALA A 38 2.52 -26.16 7.28
CA ALA A 38 2.86 -26.14 8.70
C ALA A 38 1.65 -25.91 9.65
N LEU A 39 0.48 -25.50 9.15
CA LEU A 39 -0.68 -25.17 9.99
C LEU A 39 -1.13 -26.30 10.95
N PRO A 40 -1.17 -27.58 10.55
CA PRO A 40 -1.53 -28.67 11.45
C PRO A 40 -0.54 -28.79 12.62
N ALA A 41 0.76 -28.62 12.35
CA ALA A 41 1.82 -28.64 13.35
C ALA A 41 1.79 -27.41 14.29
N LEU A 42 1.32 -26.26 13.78
CA LEU A 42 1.17 -25.03 14.54
C LEU A 42 -0.14 -24.98 15.36
N SER A 43 -1.11 -25.86 15.09
CA SER A 43 -2.43 -25.87 15.74
C SER A 43 -2.37 -26.04 17.27
N GLY A 44 -1.30 -26.66 17.78
CA GLY A 44 -1.02 -26.80 19.21
C GLY A 44 0.12 -25.92 19.72
N PHE A 45 0.76 -25.13 18.86
CA PHE A 45 1.88 -24.29 19.26
C PHE A 45 1.38 -23.14 20.12
N ARG A 46 1.61 -23.25 21.42
CA ARG A 46 1.49 -22.12 22.34
C ARG A 46 2.87 -21.49 22.46
N PRO A 47 3.05 -20.20 22.14
CA PRO A 47 4.29 -19.53 22.47
C PRO A 47 4.53 -19.69 23.97
N VAL A 48 5.66 -20.28 24.33
CA VAL A 48 6.05 -20.40 25.74
C VAL A 48 6.05 -18.97 26.31
N PRO A 49 5.27 -18.70 27.38
CA PRO A 49 5.30 -17.38 28.00
C PRO A 49 6.75 -17.11 28.36
N ARG A 50 7.23 -15.93 27.97
CA ARG A 50 8.59 -15.50 28.28
C ARG A 50 8.79 -15.69 29.79
N PRO A 51 9.81 -16.44 30.24
CA PRO A 51 10.04 -16.67 31.65
C PRO A 51 10.09 -15.35 32.43
N ASP A 52 9.48 -15.30 33.60
CA ASP A 52 9.34 -14.08 34.39
C ASP A 52 10.70 -13.44 34.74
N HIS A 53 11.75 -14.25 34.83
CA HIS A 53 13.13 -13.79 35.05
C HIS A 53 13.76 -13.06 33.84
N ILE A 54 13.14 -13.12 32.66
CA ILE A 54 13.55 -12.37 31.45
C ILE A 54 12.79 -11.03 31.38
N LEU A 55 11.80 -10.79 32.24
CA LEU A 55 11.24 -9.45 32.42
C LEU A 55 12.30 -8.58 33.11
N ARG A 56 13.04 -7.80 32.30
CA ARG A 56 13.84 -6.69 32.80
C ARG A 56 12.86 -5.65 33.33
N TYR A 57 12.54 -5.74 34.62
CA TYR A 57 11.88 -4.67 35.35
C TYR A 57 12.91 -3.70 35.91
N PRO A 58 12.62 -2.39 35.89
CA PRO A 58 11.44 -1.80 35.28
C PRO A 58 11.49 -1.89 33.75
N VAL A 59 10.33 -2.06 33.11
CA VAL A 59 10.21 -1.92 31.66
C VAL A 59 10.64 -0.49 31.34
N GLU A 60 11.87 -0.32 30.86
CA GLU A 60 12.31 0.96 30.33
C GLU A 60 11.51 1.24 29.07
N VAL A 61 10.44 2.01 29.22
CA VAL A 61 9.76 2.63 28.09
C VAL A 61 10.79 3.56 27.46
N GLN A 62 11.30 3.20 26.28
CA GLN A 62 12.18 4.05 25.49
C GLN A 62 11.39 5.30 25.04
N THR A 63 11.31 6.28 25.92
CA THR A 63 10.77 7.60 25.63
C THR A 63 11.85 8.37 24.88
N GLY A 64 11.53 8.86 23.69
CA GLY A 64 12.48 9.61 22.87
C GLY A 64 13.11 8.84 21.72
N ALA A 65 12.53 7.71 21.30
CA ALA A 65 12.83 7.14 19.98
C ALA A 65 12.70 8.25 18.92
N THR A 66 13.83 8.67 18.36
CA THR A 66 13.93 9.77 17.38
C THR A 66 13.18 9.45 16.09
N LEU A 67 13.04 8.16 15.78
CA LEU A 67 12.28 7.62 14.65
C LEU A 67 11.07 6.83 15.16
N ARG A 68 9.89 7.45 15.15
CA ARG A 68 8.62 6.72 15.27
C ARG A 68 8.25 6.10 13.92
N PRO A 69 7.80 4.83 13.87
CA PRO A 69 7.24 4.25 12.65
C PRO A 69 6.07 5.13 12.17
N LYS A 70 6.14 5.59 10.92
CA LYS A 70 5.01 6.31 10.31
C LYS A 70 3.87 5.32 10.16
N ALA A 71 2.76 5.53 10.88
CA ALA A 71 1.56 4.71 10.76
C ALA A 71 1.16 4.62 9.28
N ARG A 72 1.11 3.39 8.74
CA ARG A 72 0.63 3.15 7.39
C ARG A 72 -0.88 3.24 7.43
N MET A 73 -1.47 4.11 6.61
CA MET A 73 -2.92 4.12 6.48
C MET A 73 -3.36 2.78 5.88
N ALA A 74 -4.13 2.00 6.63
CA ALA A 74 -4.77 0.77 6.18
C ALA A 74 -5.97 1.06 5.25
N PHE A 75 -5.87 2.14 4.46
CA PHE A 75 -6.94 2.58 3.58
C PHE A 75 -6.97 1.67 2.34
N LEU A 76 -8.00 0.84 2.27
CA LEU A 76 -8.41 0.16 1.06
C LEU A 76 -9.58 0.95 0.46
N PRO A 77 -9.46 1.50 -0.76
CA PRO A 77 -10.60 2.12 -1.42
C PRO A 77 -11.64 1.07 -1.80
N ALA A 78 -12.91 1.46 -1.76
CA ALA A 78 -13.98 0.65 -2.34
C ALA A 78 -13.72 0.40 -3.82
N ALA A 79 -13.95 -0.83 -4.26
CA ALA A 79 -13.77 -1.27 -5.63
C ALA A 79 -14.99 -2.08 -6.08
N GLN A 80 -15.33 -2.02 -7.37
CA GLN A 80 -16.54 -2.66 -7.89
C GLN A 80 -16.47 -4.20 -7.83
N TRP A 81 -15.28 -4.78 -7.63
CA TRP A 81 -15.06 -6.21 -7.43
C TRP A 81 -15.04 -6.63 -5.96
N ASP A 82 -15.46 -5.78 -5.02
CA ASP A 82 -15.38 -6.08 -3.58
C ASP A 82 -16.29 -7.25 -3.15
N ASP A 83 -17.26 -7.64 -3.97
CA ASP A 83 -18.08 -8.84 -3.81
C ASP A 83 -17.32 -10.14 -4.15
N ARG A 84 -16.18 -10.03 -4.84
CA ARG A 84 -15.31 -11.16 -5.17
C ARG A 84 -14.48 -11.51 -3.94
N ARG A 85 -14.29 -12.80 -3.69
CA ARG A 85 -13.45 -13.31 -2.60
C ARG A 85 -12.03 -12.73 -2.63
N GLU A 86 -11.50 -12.53 -3.83
CA GLU A 86 -10.17 -11.98 -4.09
C GLU A 86 -10.14 -10.44 -4.18
N GLY A 87 -11.28 -9.74 -4.10
CA GLY A 87 -11.41 -8.31 -4.37
C GLY A 87 -10.48 -7.45 -3.51
N ALA A 88 -10.36 -7.74 -2.21
CA ALA A 88 -9.45 -7.02 -1.32
C ALA A 88 -7.96 -7.25 -1.65
N LEU A 89 -7.61 -8.38 -2.27
CA LEU A 89 -6.25 -8.61 -2.78
C LEU A 89 -6.02 -7.78 -4.05
N TRP A 90 -6.96 -7.80 -4.99
CA TRP A 90 -6.87 -7.03 -6.23
C TRP A 90 -6.81 -5.53 -5.98
N THR A 91 -7.58 -5.00 -5.02
CA THR A 91 -7.49 -3.59 -4.60
C THR A 91 -6.09 -3.25 -4.07
N ARG A 92 -5.47 -4.13 -3.28
CA ARG A 92 -4.10 -3.93 -2.78
C ARG A 92 -3.07 -4.01 -3.90
N ALA A 93 -3.21 -4.97 -4.81
CA ALA A 93 -2.36 -5.13 -5.98
C ALA A 93 -2.45 -3.89 -6.89
N ALA A 94 -3.66 -3.41 -7.18
CA ALA A 94 -3.91 -2.20 -7.96
C ALA A 94 -3.32 -0.94 -7.30
N MET A 95 -3.52 -0.76 -6.00
CA MET A 95 -2.89 0.35 -5.25
C MET A 95 -1.36 0.27 -5.30
N SER A 96 -0.78 -0.92 -5.18
CA SER A 96 0.67 -1.14 -5.31
C SER A 96 1.16 -0.83 -6.72
N ALA A 97 0.47 -1.35 -7.73
CA ALA A 97 0.76 -1.16 -9.13
C ALA A 97 0.72 0.32 -9.54
N ILE A 98 -0.29 1.08 -9.11
CA ILE A 98 -0.36 2.51 -9.41
C ILE A 98 0.80 3.26 -8.76
N ARG A 99 1.12 2.98 -7.49
CA ARG A 99 2.24 3.65 -6.81
C ARG A 99 3.58 3.40 -7.50
N ALA A 100 3.81 2.17 -7.95
CA ALA A 100 5.08 1.78 -8.56
C ALA A 100 5.18 2.18 -10.04
N ASN A 101 4.11 2.00 -10.81
CA ASN A 101 4.14 2.08 -12.26
C ASN A 101 3.40 3.28 -12.85
N ALA A 102 2.58 3.97 -12.05
CA ALA A 102 1.70 5.02 -12.51
C ALA A 102 1.72 6.29 -11.65
N PRO A 103 2.90 6.86 -11.34
CA PRO A 103 3.00 8.03 -10.46
C PRO A 103 2.26 9.26 -11.01
N SER A 104 2.17 9.41 -12.35
CA SER A 104 1.48 10.54 -12.98
C SER A 104 -0.03 10.54 -12.71
N LEU A 105 -0.62 9.37 -12.43
CA LEU A 105 -2.03 9.27 -12.08
C LEU A 105 -2.35 9.96 -10.75
N ALA A 106 -1.38 10.19 -9.86
CA ALA A 106 -1.61 10.96 -8.64
C ALA A 106 -1.46 12.49 -8.84
N THR A 107 -0.89 12.94 -9.96
CA THR A 107 -0.52 14.35 -10.17
C THR A 107 -1.35 15.01 -11.26
N VAL A 108 -1.64 14.29 -12.34
CA VAL A 108 -2.45 14.78 -13.46
C VAL A 108 -3.92 14.92 -13.03
N VAL A 109 -4.51 16.05 -13.42
CA VAL A 109 -5.95 16.31 -13.33
C VAL A 109 -6.54 16.19 -14.73
N PRO A 110 -7.33 15.12 -15.02
CA PRO A 110 -8.01 14.98 -16.30
C PRO A 110 -9.02 16.10 -16.55
N ARG A 111 -9.21 16.49 -17.81
CA ARG A 111 -10.16 17.56 -18.20
C ARG A 111 -11.61 17.22 -17.89
N ASP A 112 -11.95 15.94 -17.98
CA ASP A 112 -13.28 15.39 -17.76
C ASP A 112 -13.48 14.85 -16.34
N ILE A 113 -12.54 15.11 -15.43
CA ILE A 113 -12.53 14.47 -14.11
C ILE A 113 -13.76 14.82 -13.26
N GLU A 114 -14.35 16.00 -13.44
CA GLU A 114 -15.55 16.41 -12.69
C GLU A 114 -16.74 15.49 -12.97
N THR A 115 -16.81 14.90 -14.17
CA THR A 115 -17.84 13.90 -14.52
C THR A 115 -17.64 12.62 -13.71
N TRP A 116 -16.39 12.18 -13.57
CA TRP A 116 -16.02 10.90 -12.97
C TRP A 116 -15.84 10.94 -11.45
N CYS A 117 -15.30 12.05 -10.92
CA CYS A 117 -14.84 12.19 -9.55
C CYS A 117 -14.71 13.68 -9.14
N PRO A 118 -15.80 14.34 -8.71
CA PRO A 118 -15.82 15.76 -8.37
C PRO A 118 -14.76 16.20 -7.34
N GLY A 119 -14.48 15.37 -6.34
CA GLY A 119 -13.49 15.65 -5.30
C GLY A 119 -12.03 15.54 -5.76
N TYR A 120 -11.75 14.94 -6.92
CA TYR A 120 -10.42 14.52 -7.34
C TYR A 120 -9.37 15.65 -7.34
N ALA A 121 -9.72 16.83 -7.86
CA ALA A 121 -8.80 17.96 -7.93
C ALA A 121 -8.35 18.44 -6.55
N SER A 122 -9.19 18.29 -5.53
CA SER A 122 -8.89 18.66 -4.13
C SER A 122 -8.23 17.54 -3.32
N ASN A 123 -8.23 16.31 -3.84
CA ASN A 123 -7.81 15.14 -3.10
C ASN A 123 -6.29 15.04 -2.96
N PRO A 124 -5.79 14.55 -1.80
CA PRO A 124 -4.40 14.15 -1.67
C PRO A 124 -4.06 12.95 -2.58
N PRO A 125 -2.77 12.71 -2.87
CA PRO A 125 -2.33 11.69 -3.83
C PRO A 125 -2.93 10.29 -3.61
N HIS A 126 -3.09 9.84 -2.36
CA HIS A 126 -3.62 8.51 -2.06
C HIS A 126 -5.11 8.36 -2.40
N LEU A 127 -5.92 9.43 -2.27
CA LEU A 127 -7.33 9.43 -2.70
C LEU A 127 -7.46 9.55 -4.23
N ARG A 128 -6.51 10.21 -4.90
CA ARG A 128 -6.43 10.20 -6.37
C ARG A 128 -6.10 8.81 -6.90
N GLN A 129 -5.16 8.11 -6.25
CA GLN A 129 -4.84 6.71 -6.58
C GLN A 129 -6.04 5.80 -6.38
N ALA A 130 -6.81 6.01 -5.30
CA ALA A 130 -8.05 5.28 -5.05
C ALA A 130 -9.08 5.42 -6.17
N PHE A 131 -9.26 6.63 -6.72
CA PHE A 131 -10.10 6.82 -7.89
C PHE A 131 -9.70 5.91 -9.05
N TRP A 132 -8.40 5.81 -9.37
CA TRP A 132 -7.94 4.98 -10.46
C TRP A 132 -8.12 3.49 -10.20
N VAL A 133 -8.00 3.03 -8.94
CA VAL A 133 -8.37 1.65 -8.57
C VAL A 133 -9.85 1.40 -8.81
N GLY A 134 -10.71 2.31 -8.33
CA GLY A 134 -12.15 2.24 -8.57
C GLY A 134 -12.49 2.21 -10.06
N MET A 135 -11.90 3.10 -10.85
CA MET A 135 -12.10 3.16 -12.30
C MET A 135 -11.67 1.84 -12.97
N MET A 136 -10.48 1.30 -12.65
CA MET A 136 -10.05 0.00 -13.17
C MET A 136 -10.99 -1.13 -12.77
N SER A 137 -11.52 -1.11 -11.54
CA SER A 137 -12.49 -2.12 -11.09
C SER A 137 -13.82 -2.05 -11.84
N ALA A 138 -14.28 -0.84 -12.16
CA ALA A 138 -15.48 -0.65 -12.97
C ALA A 138 -15.27 -1.06 -14.42
N LEU A 139 -14.11 -0.74 -14.98
CA LEU A 139 -13.73 -1.17 -16.32
C LEU A 139 -13.63 -2.70 -16.43
N ALA A 140 -13.01 -3.35 -15.43
CA ALA A 140 -12.87 -4.81 -15.39
C ALA A 140 -14.23 -5.53 -15.39
N TYR A 141 -15.28 -4.93 -14.83
CA TYR A 141 -16.64 -5.47 -14.91
C TYR A 141 -17.12 -5.56 -16.37
N TYR A 142 -16.91 -4.51 -17.16
CA TYR A 142 -17.35 -4.46 -18.56
C TYR A 142 -16.42 -5.18 -19.54
N GLU A 143 -15.17 -5.44 -19.15
CA GLU A 143 -14.19 -6.20 -19.94
C GLU A 143 -14.28 -7.71 -19.71
N SER A 144 -14.34 -8.15 -18.44
CA SER A 144 -14.25 -9.57 -18.07
C SER A 144 -15.36 -10.06 -17.13
N THR A 145 -16.17 -9.14 -16.59
CA THR A 145 -17.08 -9.43 -15.48
C THR A 145 -16.31 -9.94 -14.25
N HIS A 146 -15.16 -9.31 -13.99
CA HIS A 146 -14.25 -9.68 -12.88
C HIS A 146 -13.78 -11.14 -12.89
N ARG A 147 -13.51 -11.66 -14.10
CA ARG A 147 -12.93 -12.98 -14.32
C ARG A 147 -11.46 -12.86 -14.75
N PRO A 148 -10.50 -13.19 -13.88
CA PRO A 148 -9.07 -13.03 -14.20
C PRO A 148 -8.58 -14.04 -15.25
N ASP A 149 -9.28 -15.14 -15.45
CA ASP A 149 -9.01 -16.17 -16.47
C ASP A 149 -9.69 -15.87 -17.82
N ALA A 150 -10.41 -14.75 -17.94
CA ALA A 150 -11.15 -14.42 -19.16
C ALA A 150 -10.21 -14.25 -20.36
N VAL A 151 -10.55 -14.94 -21.45
CA VAL A 151 -9.86 -14.83 -22.74
C VAL A 151 -10.86 -14.42 -23.82
N GLY A 152 -10.66 -13.24 -24.41
CA GLY A 152 -11.58 -12.64 -25.38
C GLY A 152 -10.99 -12.51 -26.78
N GLY A 153 -11.87 -12.18 -27.74
CA GLY A 153 -11.51 -11.86 -29.12
C GLY A 153 -10.78 -12.98 -29.88
N GLY A 154 -11.15 -14.24 -29.63
CA GLY A 154 -10.51 -15.40 -30.26
C GLY A 154 -9.08 -15.64 -29.80
N ASN A 155 -8.87 -15.73 -28.48
CA ASN A 155 -7.56 -15.92 -27.84
C ASN A 155 -6.56 -14.77 -28.01
N ARG A 156 -7.06 -13.53 -28.04
CA ARG A 156 -6.22 -12.33 -28.22
C ARG A 156 -6.12 -11.49 -26.96
N TRP A 157 -7.19 -11.34 -26.20
CA TRP A 157 -7.23 -10.43 -25.06
C TRP A 157 -7.39 -11.21 -23.76
N PHE A 158 -6.65 -10.83 -22.72
CA PHE A 158 -6.48 -11.66 -21.53
C PHE A 158 -6.72 -10.90 -20.23
N GLY A 159 -7.34 -11.60 -19.28
CA GLY A 159 -7.49 -11.21 -17.90
C GLY A 159 -8.53 -10.12 -17.63
N LEU A 160 -8.44 -9.56 -16.42
CA LEU A 160 -9.43 -8.65 -15.85
C LEU A 160 -9.76 -7.47 -16.78
N LEU A 161 -8.73 -6.87 -17.37
CA LEU A 161 -8.83 -5.69 -18.23
C LEU A 161 -8.58 -6.01 -19.71
N GLN A 162 -8.69 -7.29 -20.09
CA GLN A 162 -8.60 -7.75 -21.48
C GLN A 162 -7.43 -7.10 -22.22
N ILE A 163 -6.19 -7.43 -21.85
CA ILE A 163 -4.98 -6.83 -22.42
C ILE A 163 -4.41 -7.71 -23.53
N TYR A 164 -4.00 -7.10 -24.64
CA TYR A 164 -3.36 -7.76 -25.78
C TYR A 164 -1.85 -7.94 -25.54
N PRO A 165 -1.26 -9.14 -25.69
CA PRO A 165 0.16 -9.35 -25.38
C PRO A 165 1.15 -8.45 -26.14
N PRO A 166 1.00 -8.15 -27.44
CA PRO A 166 1.80 -7.13 -28.11
C PRO A 166 1.71 -5.75 -27.48
N THR A 167 0.52 -5.31 -27.04
CA THR A 167 0.35 -4.06 -26.30
C THR A 167 1.13 -4.10 -24.99
N ALA A 168 1.00 -5.17 -24.21
CA ALA A 168 1.76 -5.35 -22.98
C ALA A 168 3.28 -5.27 -23.21
N ARG A 169 3.78 -5.84 -24.31
CA ARG A 169 5.20 -5.71 -24.70
C ARG A 169 5.57 -4.28 -25.09
N GLY A 170 4.74 -3.60 -25.89
CA GLY A 170 4.96 -2.20 -26.28
C GLY A 170 5.02 -1.24 -25.10
N TYR A 171 4.21 -1.50 -24.06
CA TYR A 171 4.24 -0.78 -22.80
C TYR A 171 5.22 -1.38 -21.78
N ALA A 172 6.13 -2.28 -22.19
CA ALA A 172 7.16 -2.90 -21.35
C ALA A 172 6.64 -3.49 -20.02
N CYS A 173 5.46 -4.11 -20.05
CA CYS A 173 4.91 -4.83 -18.91
C CYS A 173 5.75 -6.07 -18.55
N ARG A 174 5.61 -6.52 -17.29
CA ARG A 174 6.20 -7.77 -16.78
C ARG A 174 5.55 -8.98 -17.43
N ALA A 175 4.22 -9.07 -17.35
CA ALA A 175 3.45 -10.04 -18.12
C ALA A 175 3.43 -9.66 -19.60
N ARG A 176 3.97 -10.55 -20.44
CA ARG A 176 4.16 -10.35 -21.89
C ARG A 176 3.48 -11.41 -22.75
N THR A 177 2.85 -12.40 -22.11
CA THR A 177 2.17 -13.54 -22.74
C THR A 177 0.71 -13.57 -22.28
N GLY A 178 -0.16 -14.25 -23.03
CA GLY A 178 -1.56 -14.40 -22.64
C GLY A 178 -1.73 -15.07 -21.28
N ALA A 179 -1.00 -16.16 -21.04
CA ALA A 179 -1.02 -16.89 -19.78
C ALA A 179 -0.51 -16.06 -18.58
N ALA A 180 0.48 -15.19 -18.77
CA ALA A 180 0.90 -14.29 -17.69
C ALA A 180 -0.15 -13.20 -17.42
N LEU A 181 -0.90 -12.79 -18.45
CA LEU A 181 -1.94 -11.76 -18.31
C LEU A 181 -3.24 -12.28 -17.69
N THR A 182 -3.40 -13.59 -17.48
CA THR A 182 -4.51 -14.14 -16.69
C THR A 182 -4.25 -14.08 -15.18
N ASP A 183 -3.02 -13.78 -14.75
CA ASP A 183 -2.77 -13.41 -13.37
C ASP A 183 -3.32 -11.98 -13.12
N ALA A 184 -4.19 -11.84 -12.11
CA ALA A 184 -4.88 -10.59 -11.84
C ALA A 184 -3.91 -9.46 -11.45
N GLU A 185 -2.87 -9.75 -10.67
CA GLU A 185 -1.94 -8.75 -10.19
C GLU A 185 -1.05 -8.23 -11.32
N ASP A 186 -0.57 -9.13 -12.17
CA ASP A 186 0.18 -8.82 -13.37
C ASP A 186 -0.66 -8.02 -14.39
N ASN A 187 -1.93 -8.41 -14.56
CA ASN A 187 -2.87 -7.70 -15.44
C ASN A 187 -3.09 -6.25 -14.95
N LEU A 188 -3.41 -6.07 -13.67
CA LEU A 188 -3.58 -4.75 -13.04
C LEU A 188 -2.29 -3.93 -13.06
N SER A 189 -1.14 -4.57 -12.86
CA SER A 189 0.17 -3.94 -12.98
C SER A 189 0.43 -3.43 -14.40
N CYS A 190 0.04 -4.17 -15.42
CA CYS A 190 0.20 -3.75 -16.81
C CYS A 190 -0.79 -2.63 -17.18
N ALA A 191 -2.05 -2.74 -16.76
CA ALA A 191 -3.04 -1.69 -16.95
C ALA A 191 -2.59 -0.35 -16.35
N ALA A 192 -2.05 -0.37 -15.13
CA ALA A 192 -1.51 0.83 -14.49
C ALA A 192 -0.41 1.50 -15.34
N ARG A 193 0.47 0.71 -15.98
CA ARG A 193 1.51 1.25 -16.89
C ARG A 193 0.89 1.92 -18.12
N ILE A 194 -0.07 1.27 -18.75
CA ILE A 194 -0.77 1.80 -19.94
C ILE A 194 -1.45 3.13 -19.57
N LEU A 195 -2.22 3.14 -18.48
CA LEU A 195 -2.91 4.33 -17.97
C LEU A 195 -1.94 5.47 -17.65
N ASN A 196 -0.79 5.18 -17.05
CA ASN A 196 0.21 6.20 -16.75
C ASN A 196 0.64 6.97 -18.00
N VAL A 197 0.82 6.26 -19.12
CA VAL A 197 1.21 6.88 -20.39
C VAL A 197 0.03 7.62 -21.01
N THR A 198 -1.13 6.99 -21.11
CA THR A 198 -2.25 7.52 -21.92
C THR A 198 -2.96 8.67 -21.22
N VAL A 199 -3.18 8.57 -19.91
CA VAL A 199 -3.78 9.65 -19.10
C VAL A 199 -2.82 10.83 -18.98
N ALA A 200 -1.52 10.60 -18.81
CA ALA A 200 -0.56 11.71 -18.75
C ALA A 200 -0.45 12.43 -20.09
N ARG A 201 -0.41 11.69 -21.21
CA ARG A 201 -0.40 12.24 -22.57
C ARG A 201 -1.65 13.07 -22.84
N ASP A 202 -2.82 12.50 -22.58
CA ASP A 202 -4.07 13.07 -23.06
C ASP A 202 -4.80 13.95 -22.03
N ARG A 203 -4.42 13.90 -20.75
CA ARG A 203 -5.12 14.54 -19.61
C ARG A 203 -6.63 14.29 -19.65
N ALA A 204 -7.03 13.03 -19.81
CA ALA A 204 -8.43 12.62 -19.93
C ALA A 204 -8.64 11.24 -19.29
N VAL A 205 -9.86 10.98 -18.80
CA VAL A 205 -10.34 9.64 -18.46
C VAL A 205 -10.95 9.02 -19.72
N ALA A 206 -11.98 9.64 -20.29
CA ALA A 206 -12.67 9.20 -21.50
C ALA A 206 -13.25 10.37 -22.29
N LEU A 207 -12.37 11.18 -22.89
CA LEU A 207 -12.77 12.32 -23.72
C LEU A 207 -12.75 11.95 -25.20
N HIS A 208 -13.71 12.49 -25.96
CA HIS A 208 -13.71 12.43 -27.42
C HIS A 208 -13.71 13.85 -28.00
N ASP A 209 -12.66 14.19 -28.77
CA ASP A 209 -12.51 15.50 -29.42
C ASP A 209 -12.00 15.35 -30.88
N GLY A 210 -12.53 14.34 -31.57
CA GLY A 210 -12.11 13.90 -32.90
C GLY A 210 -11.42 12.53 -32.87
N ARG A 211 -10.85 12.17 -31.72
CA ARG A 211 -10.45 10.80 -31.37
C ARG A 211 -10.68 10.53 -29.89
N TRP A 212 -10.74 9.26 -29.51
CA TRP A 212 -10.77 8.88 -28.10
C TRP A 212 -9.42 9.16 -27.41
N ARG A 213 -9.51 9.58 -26.15
CA ARG A 213 -8.39 10.04 -25.32
C ARG A 213 -8.41 9.44 -23.93
N GLY A 214 -7.23 9.37 -23.33
CA GLY A 214 -7.06 8.84 -21.98
C GLY A 214 -7.21 7.34 -21.96
N VAL A 215 -7.98 6.83 -21.00
CA VAL A 215 -8.32 5.40 -20.92
C VAL A 215 -9.12 4.97 -22.14
N ALA A 216 -9.99 5.82 -22.68
CA ALA A 216 -10.79 5.48 -23.85
C ALA A 216 -9.99 5.25 -25.14
N ALA A 217 -8.71 5.62 -25.17
CA ALA A 217 -7.86 5.35 -26.31
C ALA A 217 -7.50 3.86 -26.46
N ASP A 218 -7.49 3.10 -25.35
CA ASP A 218 -7.04 1.71 -25.34
C ASP A 218 -8.17 0.72 -24.99
N TRP A 219 -9.23 1.17 -24.30
CA TRP A 219 -10.30 0.27 -23.82
C TRP A 219 -11.67 0.56 -24.47
N GLY A 220 -12.20 -0.47 -25.15
CA GLY A 220 -13.46 -0.41 -25.90
C GLY A 220 -14.70 0.02 -25.10
N PRO A 221 -14.96 -0.52 -23.89
CA PRO A 221 -16.12 -0.14 -23.07
C PRO A 221 -16.23 1.36 -22.79
N MET A 222 -15.10 2.07 -22.73
CA MET A 222 -15.07 3.52 -22.51
C MET A 222 -15.64 4.30 -23.71
N THR A 223 -15.64 3.72 -24.90
CA THR A 223 -16.22 4.33 -26.11
C THR A 223 -17.74 4.20 -26.15
N THR A 224 -18.30 3.19 -25.48
CA THR A 224 -19.75 2.95 -25.43
C THR A 224 -20.39 3.87 -24.39
N ALA A 225 -21.33 4.73 -24.82
CA ALA A 225 -21.92 5.75 -23.94
C ALA A 225 -22.60 5.17 -22.69
N SER A 226 -23.40 4.10 -22.83
CA SER A 226 -24.08 3.48 -21.69
C SER A 226 -23.10 2.93 -20.66
N LYS A 227 -22.09 2.16 -21.10
CA LYS A 227 -21.06 1.59 -20.23
C LYS A 227 -20.22 2.68 -19.57
N ARG A 228 -19.78 3.68 -20.35
CA ARG A 228 -19.01 4.82 -19.83
C ARG A 228 -19.78 5.58 -18.75
N ASN A 229 -21.06 5.87 -18.99
CA ASN A 229 -21.89 6.60 -18.04
C ASN A 229 -22.11 5.77 -16.76
N ALA A 230 -22.31 4.46 -16.88
CA ALA A 230 -22.46 3.58 -15.73
C ALA A 230 -21.17 3.51 -14.88
N MET A 231 -19.99 3.40 -15.52
CA MET A 231 -18.70 3.45 -14.82
C MET A 231 -18.48 4.80 -14.12
N ALA A 232 -18.78 5.91 -14.81
CA ALA A 232 -18.64 7.24 -14.24
C ALA A 232 -19.59 7.48 -13.06
N ALA A 233 -20.84 7.00 -13.15
CA ALA A 233 -21.81 7.05 -12.07
C ALA A 233 -21.30 6.28 -10.85
N TRP A 234 -20.85 5.03 -11.05
CA TRP A 234 -20.31 4.22 -9.98
C TRP A 234 -19.08 4.86 -9.32
N THR A 235 -18.12 5.39 -10.09
CA THR A 235 -16.92 6.04 -9.49
C THR A 235 -17.27 7.30 -8.74
N ARG A 236 -18.25 8.08 -9.23
CA ARG A 236 -18.65 9.36 -8.63
C ARG A 236 -19.30 9.20 -7.26
N GLU A 237 -19.97 8.08 -7.02
CA GLU A 237 -20.63 7.79 -5.74
C GLU A 237 -19.64 7.48 -4.61
N GLN A 238 -18.40 7.09 -4.95
CA GLN A 238 -17.44 6.63 -3.96
C GLN A 238 -16.99 7.74 -3.01
N SER A 239 -16.73 7.37 -1.74
CA SER A 239 -16.36 8.33 -0.68
C SER A 239 -15.13 9.16 -1.01
N TYR A 240 -14.16 8.57 -1.71
CA TYR A 240 -12.96 9.27 -2.20
C TYR A 240 -13.22 10.18 -3.41
N CYS A 241 -14.42 10.17 -4.01
CA CYS A 241 -14.82 11.08 -5.09
C CYS A 241 -15.79 12.17 -4.67
N GLN A 242 -16.33 12.08 -3.45
CA GLN A 242 -17.08 13.17 -2.86
C GLN A 242 -16.17 14.36 -2.57
N VAL A 243 -16.70 15.58 -2.75
CA VAL A 243 -16.00 16.80 -2.33
C VAL A 243 -15.87 16.74 -0.82
N GLN A 244 -14.64 16.54 -0.35
CA GLN A 244 -14.31 16.54 1.07
C GLN A 244 -14.45 17.99 1.56
N SER A 245 -15.64 18.33 2.06
CA SER A 245 -15.89 19.62 2.71
C SER A 245 -14.89 19.83 3.84
N ALA A 246 -14.58 21.08 4.19
CA ALA A 246 -13.56 21.43 5.18
C ALA A 246 -13.70 20.64 6.51
N VAL A 247 -14.91 20.21 6.86
CA VAL A 247 -15.21 19.36 8.03
C VAL A 247 -14.45 18.03 8.01
N ALA A 248 -14.27 17.37 6.85
CA ALA A 248 -13.48 16.14 6.75
C ALA A 248 -11.97 16.36 6.99
N ARG A 249 -11.46 17.58 6.76
CA ARG A 249 -10.07 17.97 7.08
C ARG A 249 -9.86 18.24 8.58
N VAL A 250 -10.95 18.48 9.32
CA VAL A 250 -10.96 18.90 10.73
C VAL A 250 -11.08 17.70 11.69
N ILE A 251 -11.26 16.47 11.20
CA ILE A 251 -11.35 15.26 12.06
C ILE A 251 -10.01 14.92 12.73
N ARG A 252 -8.90 15.58 12.37
CA ARG A 252 -7.68 15.52 13.18
C ARG A 252 -7.81 16.52 14.34
N PRO A 253 -7.90 16.07 15.61
CA PRO A 253 -7.86 17.00 16.73
C PRO A 253 -6.60 17.85 16.61
N VAL A 254 -6.78 19.17 16.55
CA VAL A 254 -5.65 20.09 16.58
C VAL A 254 -4.93 19.87 17.91
N ALA A 255 -3.59 19.81 17.89
CA ALA A 255 -2.82 19.66 19.11
C ALA A 255 -3.22 20.78 20.09
N ARG A 256 -3.56 20.39 21.33
CA ARG A 256 -3.86 21.34 22.40
C ARG A 256 -2.73 22.36 22.48
N PRO A 257 -3.00 23.68 22.42
CA PRO A 257 -1.96 24.70 22.52
C PRO A 257 -1.10 24.46 23.77
N ALA A 258 0.22 24.36 23.59
CA ALA A 258 1.15 24.37 24.70
C ALA A 258 1.15 25.78 25.29
N GLY A 259 0.48 25.98 26.42
CA GLY A 259 0.45 27.28 27.08
C GLY A 259 -0.75 27.58 27.97
N HIS A 260 -1.72 26.68 28.10
CA HIS A 260 -2.76 26.85 29.12
C HIS A 260 -2.37 25.99 30.32
N ALA A 261 -1.48 26.54 31.15
CA ALA A 261 -1.37 26.09 32.52
C ALA A 261 -2.75 26.31 33.14
N LEU A 262 -3.50 25.22 33.33
CA LEU A 262 -4.62 25.24 34.25
C LEU A 262 -3.99 25.46 35.62
N THR A 263 -3.92 26.71 36.05
CA THR A 263 -3.70 27.03 37.45
C THR A 263 -4.89 26.43 38.17
N ALA A 264 -4.68 25.25 38.75
CA ALA A 264 -5.64 24.66 39.66
C ALA A 264 -5.68 25.60 40.87
N THR A 265 -6.58 26.58 40.83
CA THR A 265 -6.96 27.30 42.03
C THR A 265 -7.77 26.32 42.86
N LEU A 266 -7.07 25.53 43.67
CA LEU A 266 -7.67 24.79 44.77
C LEU A 266 -8.36 25.83 45.65
N SER A 267 -9.68 25.91 45.53
CA SER A 267 -10.49 26.68 46.46
C SER A 267 -10.45 25.94 47.79
N THR A 268 -9.56 26.36 48.68
CA THR A 268 -9.59 25.96 50.08
C THR A 268 -10.77 26.68 50.72
N SER A 269 -11.96 26.09 50.60
CA SER A 269 -13.07 26.49 51.45
C SER A 269 -12.67 26.17 52.89
N ASN A 270 -12.45 27.22 53.68
CA ASN A 270 -12.16 27.15 55.10
C ASN A 270 -13.21 26.29 55.82
N LEU A 271 -12.80 25.13 56.33
CA LEU A 271 -13.47 24.51 57.47
C LEU A 271 -12.97 25.25 58.71
N SER A 272 -13.80 26.18 59.19
CA SER A 272 -13.63 26.79 60.51
C SER A 272 -13.64 25.70 61.60
N PRO A 273 -12.82 25.82 62.66
CA PRO A 273 -12.91 24.95 63.81
C PRO A 273 -14.10 25.41 64.66
N GLU A 274 -15.16 24.61 64.72
CA GLU A 274 -16.22 24.82 65.70
C GLU A 274 -15.74 24.27 67.05
N SER A 275 -15.40 25.23 67.91
CA SER A 275 -15.05 25.03 69.31
C SER A 275 -16.25 24.53 70.09
N SER A 276 -16.02 23.51 70.93
CA SER A 276 -16.93 23.00 71.95
C SER A 276 -17.65 24.09 72.76
N ARG A 277 -18.95 23.91 72.98
CA ARG A 277 -19.64 23.93 74.29
C ARG A 277 -20.81 22.97 74.26
#